data_AF-A0A0T6AXH2-F1
#
_entry.id   AF-A0A0T6AXH2-F1
#
_cell.length_a   1.000
_cell.length_b   1.000
_cell.length_c   1.000
_cell.angle_alpha   90.00
_cell.angle_beta   90.00
_cell.angle_gamma   90.00
#
_symmetry.space_group_name_H-M   'P 1'
#
loop_
_entity.id
_entity.type
_entity.pdbx_description
1 polymer ?
#
loop_
_entity_poly.entity_id
_entity_poly.type
_entity_poly.pdbx_seq_one_letter_code
_entity_poly.pdbx_strand_id
1 'polypeptide(L)'
;MELGYNIEEILLCLRVSVVHEMSQVRSGGFRAIRHVLTTEEDIVYFNQLLFPALITRSFDLLLKNEIERIEAMKLIRKVLFLSPSNFGITMSGSLVSLANGGIDEKDRLLRATLATLSELCILNTDVFISSGGVAAITRNLLECQTPKIAESLCGVLLLLLDKPDTRENAAVDLHCIAAPYCDFHYRHGWMDKNRDERELRFNCSRLAMLSLLLSWPGILHFCSPLDNFGFKAIVDVLYLNQLEVRKAVLDLMYELLGLPQPEWTDELSVALSAVDPAEPQASWRLYEGFVVAEGRSVLPHLARTTPSISDMHLSLLLYCFLEAGLLGALAEVIVTSDTFISVRATVLLGELLRLIQILLPPECCNISPALPNLLEYAVSNKPQALRAITALQQLHKLLKRRPASYSLYLDHILQSGNFIKASNKVEYNRKYKISSSKSKLSQLVLKDGDDHIRE
;
A
#
# COMPACT_ATOMS: atom_id res chain seq x y z
N MET A 1 -19.95 15.86 -40.89
CA MET A 1 -20.27 14.86 -41.94
C MET A 1 -21.65 15.26 -42.45
N GLU A 2 -21.73 15.88 -43.63
CA GLU A 2 -22.97 16.46 -44.17
C GLU A 2 -23.89 15.34 -44.69
N LEU A 3 -24.60 14.68 -43.78
CA LEU A 3 -25.53 13.58 -44.07
C LEU A 3 -26.91 14.05 -44.53
N GLY A 4 -27.19 15.36 -44.53
CA GLY A 4 -28.48 15.91 -44.93
C GLY A 4 -29.66 15.60 -43.99
N TYR A 5 -29.42 14.85 -42.91
CA TYR A 5 -30.40 14.49 -41.88
C TYR A 5 -30.00 15.08 -40.53
N ASN A 6 -31.00 15.39 -39.71
CA ASN A 6 -30.76 15.81 -38.34
C ASN A 6 -30.29 14.63 -37.48
N ILE A 7 -29.39 14.90 -36.55
CA ILE A 7 -28.85 13.88 -35.63
C ILE A 7 -29.97 13.24 -34.79
N GLU A 8 -30.99 14.01 -34.43
CA GLU A 8 -32.18 13.52 -33.75
C GLU A 8 -32.92 12.42 -34.53
N GLU A 9 -33.10 12.59 -35.84
CA GLU A 9 -33.76 11.61 -36.72
C GLU A 9 -32.93 10.32 -36.83
N ILE A 10 -31.61 10.47 -36.91
CA ILE A 10 -30.67 9.34 -36.94
C ILE A 10 -30.74 8.56 -35.62
N LEU A 11 -30.74 9.27 -34.49
CA LEU A 11 -30.85 8.66 -33.16
C LEU A 11 -32.22 7.96 -32.98
N LEU A 12 -33.31 8.56 -33.45
CA LEU A 12 -34.64 7.93 -33.42
C LEU A 12 -34.67 6.61 -34.19
N CYS A 13 -34.07 6.55 -35.38
CA CYS A 13 -33.95 5.31 -36.15
C CYS A 13 -33.09 4.27 -35.44
N LEU A 14 -31.96 4.69 -34.86
CA LEU A 14 -31.05 3.81 -34.13
C LEU A 14 -31.67 3.26 -32.85
N ARG A 15 -32.60 3.97 -32.22
CA ARG A 15 -33.33 3.49 -31.03
C ARG A 15 -34.01 2.14 -31.26
N VAL A 16 -34.56 1.92 -32.46
CA VAL A 16 -35.23 0.66 -32.81
C VAL A 16 -34.25 -0.53 -32.78
N SER A 17 -33.00 -0.31 -33.22
CA SER A 17 -31.97 -1.36 -33.23
C SER A 17 -31.59 -1.84 -31.82
N VAL A 18 -31.67 -0.96 -30.82
CA VAL A 18 -31.33 -1.24 -29.42
C VAL A 18 -32.42 -2.06 -28.71
N VAL A 19 -33.66 -2.03 -29.21
CA VAL A 19 -34.80 -2.77 -28.62
C VAL A 19 -34.97 -4.16 -29.25
N HIS A 20 -34.22 -4.47 -30.31
CA HIS A 20 -34.32 -5.72 -31.05
C HIS A 20 -33.99 -6.96 -30.21
N GLU A 21 -34.59 -8.12 -30.51
CA GLU A 21 -34.42 -9.37 -29.73
C GLU A 21 -33.00 -9.96 -29.83
N MET A 22 -32.35 -9.80 -30.98
CA MET A 22 -30.98 -10.30 -31.22
C MET A 22 -29.91 -9.41 -30.58
N SER A 23 -29.07 -9.98 -29.72
CA SER A 23 -27.98 -9.27 -29.02
C SER A 23 -26.93 -8.67 -29.95
N GLN A 24 -26.67 -9.30 -31.10
CA GLN A 24 -25.75 -8.79 -32.12
C GLN A 24 -26.25 -7.50 -32.78
N VAL A 25 -27.58 -7.38 -32.96
CA VAL A 25 -28.19 -6.17 -33.53
C VAL A 25 -28.14 -5.04 -32.49
N ARG A 26 -28.41 -5.34 -31.22
CA ARG A 26 -28.29 -4.37 -30.12
C ARG A 26 -26.86 -3.84 -29.96
N SER A 27 -25.86 -4.74 -29.97
CA SER A 27 -24.46 -4.33 -29.88
C SER A 27 -24.00 -3.49 -31.07
N GLY A 28 -24.44 -3.85 -32.28
CA GLY A 28 -24.25 -3.03 -33.48
C GLY A 28 -24.89 -1.64 -33.35
N GLY A 29 -26.10 -1.57 -32.78
CA GLY A 29 -26.82 -0.34 -32.46
C GLY A 29 -26.04 0.56 -31.50
N PHE A 30 -25.58 0.04 -30.36
CA PHE A 30 -24.76 0.79 -29.40
C PHE A 30 -23.46 1.29 -30.03
N ARG A 31 -22.80 0.47 -30.86
CA ARG A 31 -21.59 0.86 -31.57
C ARG A 31 -21.86 2.00 -32.55
N ALA A 32 -22.96 1.92 -33.33
CA ALA A 32 -23.34 2.97 -34.26
C ALA A 32 -23.64 4.28 -33.53
N ILE A 33 -24.43 4.24 -32.45
CA ILE A 33 -24.74 5.41 -31.61
C ILE A 33 -23.45 6.05 -31.11
N ARG A 34 -22.49 5.25 -30.60
CA ARG A 34 -21.20 5.75 -30.12
C ARG A 34 -20.41 6.54 -31.17
N HIS A 35 -20.51 6.18 -32.45
CA HIS A 35 -19.84 6.88 -33.54
C HIS A 35 -20.61 8.10 -34.05
N VAL A 36 -21.92 8.15 -33.84
CA VAL A 36 -22.76 9.32 -34.15
C VAL A 36 -22.57 10.43 -33.12
N LEU A 37 -22.41 10.09 -31.83
CA LEU A 37 -22.20 11.07 -30.76
C LEU A 37 -20.83 11.75 -30.88
N THR A 38 -20.84 13.05 -31.19
CA THR A 38 -19.60 13.84 -31.35
C THR A 38 -19.61 15.14 -30.56
N THR A 39 -20.78 15.76 -30.36
CA THR A 39 -20.93 17.05 -29.68
C THR A 39 -21.69 16.92 -28.35
N GLU A 40 -21.64 17.96 -27.53
CA GLU A 40 -22.40 18.01 -26.26
C GLU A 40 -23.92 18.09 -26.49
N GLU A 41 -24.36 18.75 -27.57
CA GLU A 41 -25.77 18.87 -27.96
C GLU A 41 -26.38 17.51 -28.30
N ASP A 42 -25.62 16.64 -28.96
CA ASP A 42 -26.03 15.26 -29.27
C ASP A 42 -26.43 14.49 -27.99
N ILE A 43 -25.79 14.80 -26.87
CA ILE A 43 -26.05 14.13 -25.59
C ILE A 43 -27.34 14.63 -24.95
N VAL A 44 -27.71 15.88 -25.18
CA VAL A 44 -29.02 16.40 -24.74
C VAL A 44 -30.14 15.63 -25.44
N TYR A 45 -30.06 15.47 -26.77
CA TYR A 45 -31.01 14.65 -27.53
C TYR A 45 -30.98 13.18 -27.11
N PHE A 46 -29.79 12.63 -26.88
CA PHE A 46 -29.62 11.26 -26.39
C PHE A 46 -30.34 11.03 -25.04
N ASN A 47 -30.25 11.99 -24.12
CA ASN A 47 -30.94 11.94 -22.85
C ASN A 47 -32.46 12.10 -23.01
N GLN A 48 -32.92 13.02 -23.86
CA GLN A 48 -34.35 13.21 -24.17
C GLN A 48 -34.98 11.93 -24.77
N LEU A 49 -34.22 11.20 -25.60
CA LEU A 49 -34.65 9.94 -26.22
C LEU A 49 -34.60 8.72 -25.28
N LEU A 50 -34.21 8.91 -24.01
CA LEU A 50 -34.15 7.89 -22.96
C LEU A 50 -33.20 6.71 -23.28
N PHE A 51 -32.15 6.95 -24.07
CA PHE A 51 -31.07 5.97 -24.25
C PHE A 51 -30.40 5.53 -22.94
N PRO A 52 -30.19 6.39 -21.92
CA PRO A 52 -29.68 5.97 -20.61
C PRO A 52 -30.44 4.78 -19.99
N ALA A 53 -31.77 4.74 -20.14
CA ALA A 53 -32.60 3.65 -19.64
C ALA A 53 -32.44 2.36 -20.46
N LEU A 54 -32.30 2.48 -21.78
CA LEU A 54 -32.04 1.34 -22.67
C LEU A 54 -30.67 0.70 -22.42
N ILE A 55 -29.67 1.53 -22.11
CA ILE A 55 -28.34 1.06 -21.70
C ILE A 55 -28.42 0.32 -20.37
N THR A 56 -29.13 0.89 -19.39
CA THR A 56 -29.32 0.25 -18.08
C THR A 56 -29.94 -1.14 -18.24
N ARG A 57 -30.97 -1.26 -19.08
CA ARG A 57 -31.60 -2.54 -19.43
C ARG A 57 -30.60 -3.56 -19.99
N SER A 58 -29.61 -3.13 -20.77
CA SER A 58 -28.59 -4.04 -21.34
C SER A 58 -27.64 -4.63 -20.29
N PHE A 59 -27.47 -3.97 -19.15
CA PHE A 59 -26.71 -4.52 -18.02
C PHE A 59 -27.53 -5.50 -17.17
N ASP A 60 -28.84 -5.25 -17.01
CA ASP A 60 -29.74 -6.11 -16.24
C ASP A 60 -30.15 -7.39 -17.01
N LEU A 61 -30.16 -7.33 -18.35
CA LEU A 61 -30.51 -8.46 -19.21
C LEU A 61 -29.40 -9.53 -19.24
N LEU A 62 -29.48 -10.51 -18.35
CA LEU A 62 -28.80 -11.82 -18.37
C LEU A 62 -27.28 -11.78 -18.70
N LEU A 63 -26.46 -12.16 -17.71
CA LEU A 63 -24.98 -12.22 -17.67
C LEU A 63 -24.25 -12.80 -18.91
N LYS A 64 -24.93 -13.46 -19.85
CA LYS A 64 -24.32 -14.13 -21.01
C LYS A 64 -24.09 -13.22 -22.23
N ASN A 65 -24.66 -12.02 -22.28
CA ASN A 65 -24.50 -11.10 -23.42
C ASN A 65 -23.25 -10.21 -23.30
N GLU A 66 -22.05 -10.82 -23.22
CA GLU A 66 -20.79 -10.08 -22.98
C GLU A 66 -20.52 -8.99 -24.04
N ILE A 67 -20.79 -9.27 -25.32
CA ILE A 67 -20.51 -8.34 -26.43
C ILE A 67 -21.36 -7.08 -26.34
N GLU A 68 -22.64 -7.23 -25.99
CA GLU A 68 -23.57 -6.11 -25.82
C GLU A 68 -23.15 -5.22 -24.65
N ARG A 69 -22.85 -5.84 -23.50
CA ARG A 69 -22.44 -5.13 -22.28
C ARG A 69 -21.12 -4.38 -22.47
N ILE A 70 -20.17 -4.94 -23.25
CA ILE A 70 -18.92 -4.26 -23.60
C ILE A 70 -19.17 -3.01 -24.46
N GLU A 71 -20.03 -3.10 -25.47
CA GLU A 71 -20.34 -1.94 -26.32
C GLU A 71 -21.16 -0.88 -25.56
N ALA A 72 -22.07 -1.31 -24.69
CA ALA A 72 -22.77 -0.41 -23.76
C ALA A 72 -21.80 0.31 -22.83
N MET A 73 -20.82 -0.39 -22.26
CA MET A 73 -19.77 0.21 -21.41
C MET A 73 -18.92 1.24 -22.18
N LYS A 74 -18.53 0.91 -23.42
CA LYS A 74 -17.79 1.83 -24.29
C LYS A 74 -18.62 3.08 -24.63
N LEU A 75 -19.93 2.93 -24.81
CA LEU A 75 -20.84 4.05 -25.03
C LEU A 75 -20.95 4.93 -23.79
N ILE A 76 -21.12 4.36 -22.60
CA ILE A 76 -21.12 5.12 -21.34
C ILE A 76 -19.85 5.94 -21.18
N ARG A 77 -18.67 5.33 -21.38
CA ARG A 77 -17.40 6.06 -21.29
C ARG A 77 -17.33 7.21 -22.29
N LYS A 78 -17.79 7.00 -23.53
CA LYS A 78 -17.81 8.06 -24.55
C LYS A 78 -18.73 9.21 -24.15
N VAL A 79 -19.91 8.92 -23.61
CA VAL A 79 -20.85 9.95 -23.10
C VAL A 79 -20.20 10.74 -21.96
N LEU A 80 -19.57 10.04 -21.01
CA LEU A 80 -18.86 10.67 -19.89
C LEU A 80 -17.76 11.63 -20.34
N PHE A 81 -16.95 11.25 -21.34
CA PHE A 81 -15.89 12.11 -21.87
C PHE A 81 -16.40 13.29 -22.69
N LEU A 82 -17.58 13.18 -23.31
CA LEU A 82 -18.14 14.23 -24.16
C LEU A 82 -18.87 15.29 -23.35
N SER A 83 -19.75 14.91 -22.42
CA SER A 83 -20.42 15.88 -21.54
C SER A 83 -20.59 15.32 -20.12
N PRO A 84 -19.64 15.63 -19.21
CA PRO A 84 -19.75 15.23 -17.80
C PRO A 84 -20.97 15.83 -17.10
N SER A 85 -21.36 17.06 -17.46
CA SER A 85 -22.48 17.80 -16.85
C SER A 85 -23.85 17.17 -17.12
N ASN A 86 -24.03 16.59 -18.30
CA ASN A 86 -25.29 15.98 -18.74
C ASN A 86 -25.31 14.45 -18.54
N PHE A 87 -24.46 13.93 -17.66
CA PHE A 87 -24.41 12.50 -17.40
C PHE A 87 -25.63 12.04 -16.60
N GLY A 88 -26.46 11.18 -17.21
CA GLY A 88 -27.69 10.69 -16.59
C GLY A 88 -27.43 9.80 -15.37
N ILE A 89 -28.12 10.09 -14.24
CA ILE A 89 -27.99 9.33 -12.99
C ILE A 89 -28.35 7.85 -13.14
N THR A 90 -29.23 7.48 -14.09
CA THR A 90 -29.59 6.09 -14.36
C THR A 90 -28.40 5.26 -14.83
N MET A 91 -27.53 5.83 -15.66
CA MET A 91 -26.30 5.16 -16.11
C MET A 91 -25.35 4.97 -14.93
N SER A 92 -25.16 6.00 -14.09
CA SER A 92 -24.36 5.86 -12.86
C SER A 92 -24.91 4.78 -11.94
N GLY A 93 -26.23 4.80 -11.68
CA GLY A 93 -26.91 3.80 -10.86
C GLY A 93 -26.73 2.37 -11.38
N SER A 94 -26.75 2.18 -12.70
CA SER A 94 -26.49 0.87 -13.32
C SER A 94 -25.04 0.40 -13.18
N LEU A 95 -24.07 1.32 -13.18
CA LEU A 95 -22.68 1.00 -12.90
C LEU A 95 -22.48 0.65 -11.42
N VAL A 96 -23.14 1.38 -10.52
CA VAL A 96 -23.11 1.14 -9.08
C VAL A 96 -23.75 -0.19 -8.72
N SER A 97 -24.88 -0.56 -9.33
CA SER A 97 -25.51 -1.87 -9.11
C SER A 97 -24.59 -3.00 -9.59
N LEU A 98 -23.98 -2.84 -10.77
CA LEU A 98 -23.02 -3.80 -11.31
C LEU A 98 -21.74 -3.91 -10.46
N ALA A 99 -21.25 -2.80 -9.91
CA ALA A 99 -20.11 -2.82 -9.00
C ALA A 99 -20.43 -3.51 -7.67
N ASN A 100 -21.66 -3.39 -7.15
CA ASN A 100 -22.06 -4.07 -5.91
C ASN A 100 -22.34 -5.57 -6.13
N GLY A 101 -22.97 -5.97 -7.23
CA GLY A 101 -23.30 -7.37 -7.51
C GLY A 101 -22.20 -8.18 -8.21
N GLY A 102 -21.28 -7.50 -8.90
CA GLY A 102 -20.29 -8.14 -9.77
C GLY A 102 -19.24 -8.98 -9.03
N ILE A 103 -19.05 -8.76 -7.73
CA ILE A 103 -18.16 -9.58 -6.90
C ILE A 103 -18.77 -10.98 -6.69
N ASP A 104 -20.00 -11.03 -6.16
CA ASP A 104 -20.71 -12.28 -5.87
C ASP A 104 -20.91 -13.10 -7.15
N GLU A 105 -21.18 -12.43 -8.27
CA GLU A 105 -21.41 -13.04 -9.57
C GLU A 105 -20.12 -13.30 -10.38
N LYS A 106 -18.94 -12.90 -9.86
CA LYS A 106 -17.62 -12.98 -10.52
C LYS A 106 -17.62 -12.42 -11.94
N ASP A 107 -18.20 -11.24 -12.11
CA ASP A 107 -18.34 -10.61 -13.42
C ASP A 107 -16.99 -10.13 -13.98
N ARG A 108 -16.73 -10.46 -15.25
CA ARG A 108 -15.52 -10.02 -15.98
C ARG A 108 -15.50 -8.51 -16.21
N LEU A 109 -16.67 -7.86 -16.23
CA LEU A 109 -16.79 -6.42 -16.43
C LEU A 109 -16.55 -5.60 -15.17
N LEU A 110 -16.44 -6.22 -14.00
CA LEU A 110 -16.28 -5.51 -12.72
C LEU A 110 -15.12 -4.51 -12.75
N ARG A 111 -13.93 -4.93 -13.20
CA ARG A 111 -12.76 -4.04 -13.27
C ARG A 111 -12.96 -2.87 -14.22
N ALA A 112 -13.66 -3.09 -15.34
CA ALA A 112 -14.00 -2.02 -16.27
C ALA A 112 -14.99 -1.05 -15.63
N THR A 113 -16.00 -1.56 -14.91
CA THR A 113 -17.01 -0.72 -14.22
C THR A 113 -16.39 0.14 -13.13
N LEU A 114 -15.48 -0.43 -12.33
CA LEU A 114 -14.74 0.31 -11.31
C LEU A 114 -13.89 1.41 -11.93
N ALA A 115 -13.19 1.11 -13.05
CA ALA A 115 -12.45 2.13 -13.77
C ALA A 115 -13.36 3.26 -14.30
N THR A 116 -14.53 2.94 -14.83
CA THR A 116 -15.49 3.97 -15.29
C THR A 116 -16.10 4.78 -14.16
N LEU A 117 -16.33 4.17 -13.00
CA LEU A 117 -16.79 4.86 -11.79
C LEU A 117 -15.71 5.78 -11.23
N SER A 118 -14.44 5.36 -11.25
CA SER A 118 -13.30 6.20 -10.92
C SER A 118 -13.18 7.41 -11.87
N GLU A 119 -13.35 7.20 -13.17
CA GLU A 119 -13.39 8.28 -14.17
C GLU A 119 -14.56 9.24 -13.91
N LEU A 120 -15.74 8.71 -13.59
CA LEU A 120 -16.93 9.51 -13.27
C LEU A 120 -16.68 10.38 -12.04
N CYS A 121 -16.08 9.84 -10.99
CA CYS A 121 -15.79 10.59 -9.77
C CYS A 121 -14.85 11.79 -10.03
N ILE A 122 -13.92 11.67 -10.99
CA ILE A 122 -13.00 12.77 -11.33
C ILE A 122 -13.72 13.86 -12.15
N LEU A 123 -14.59 13.46 -13.09
CA LEU A 123 -15.22 14.37 -14.04
C LEU A 123 -16.51 15.00 -13.50
N ASN A 124 -17.31 14.27 -12.71
CA ASN A 124 -18.54 14.74 -12.10
C ASN A 124 -18.76 14.09 -10.72
N THR A 125 -18.30 14.79 -9.68
CA THR A 125 -18.40 14.35 -8.28
C THR A 125 -19.84 14.25 -7.79
N ASP A 126 -20.73 15.14 -8.23
CA ASP A 126 -22.08 15.26 -7.68
C ASP A 126 -22.97 14.09 -8.11
N VAL A 127 -22.88 13.69 -9.37
CA VAL A 127 -23.60 12.49 -9.87
C VAL A 127 -23.02 11.22 -9.26
N PHE A 128 -21.71 11.16 -9.05
CA PHE A 128 -21.06 10.04 -8.39
C PHE A 128 -21.54 9.87 -6.94
N ILE A 129 -21.61 10.95 -6.17
CA ILE A 129 -22.07 10.93 -4.77
C ILE A 129 -23.56 10.58 -4.70
N SER A 130 -24.40 11.26 -5.48
CA SER A 130 -25.87 11.05 -5.47
C SER A 130 -26.29 9.65 -5.92
N SER A 131 -25.50 8.99 -6.76
CA SER A 131 -25.74 7.59 -7.18
C SER A 131 -25.25 6.54 -6.17
N GLY A 132 -24.62 6.94 -5.07
CA GLY A 132 -24.07 6.02 -4.06
C GLY A 132 -22.74 5.38 -4.48
N GLY A 133 -22.00 6.01 -5.39
CA GLY A 133 -20.72 5.50 -5.89
C GLY A 133 -19.66 5.33 -4.79
N VAL A 134 -19.66 6.19 -3.77
CA VAL A 134 -18.73 6.14 -2.63
C VAL A 134 -18.80 4.79 -1.93
N ALA A 135 -20.01 4.34 -1.58
CA ALA A 135 -20.22 3.07 -0.89
C ALA A 135 -19.81 1.88 -1.77
N ALA A 136 -20.08 1.95 -3.08
CA ALA A 136 -19.71 0.89 -4.02
C ALA A 136 -18.19 0.75 -4.18
N ILE A 137 -17.46 1.86 -4.33
CA ILE A 137 -15.99 1.85 -4.40
C ILE A 137 -15.40 1.34 -3.08
N THR A 138 -15.92 1.81 -1.95
CA THR A 138 -15.41 1.44 -0.62
C THR A 138 -15.56 -0.05 -0.34
N ARG A 139 -16.70 -0.65 -0.73
CA ARG A 139 -16.89 -2.12 -0.63
C ARG A 139 -15.91 -2.88 -1.53
N ASN A 140 -15.81 -2.48 -2.79
CA ASN A 140 -14.90 -3.14 -3.75
C ASN A 140 -13.43 -3.00 -3.35
N LEU A 141 -13.05 -1.89 -2.71
CA LEU A 141 -11.69 -1.68 -2.21
C LEU A 141 -11.28 -2.76 -1.19
N LEU A 142 -12.18 -3.17 -0.30
CA LEU A 142 -11.91 -4.19 0.72
C LEU A 142 -11.73 -5.60 0.16
N GLU A 143 -12.06 -5.82 -1.11
CA GLU A 143 -11.93 -7.11 -1.79
C GLU A 143 -10.89 -7.08 -2.92
N CYS A 144 -10.30 -5.92 -3.19
CA CYS A 144 -9.30 -5.75 -4.24
C CYS A 144 -7.94 -6.34 -3.84
N GLN A 145 -7.57 -7.44 -4.50
CA GLN A 145 -6.29 -8.12 -4.28
C GLN A 145 -5.10 -7.47 -5.02
N THR A 146 -5.37 -6.67 -6.06
CA THR A 146 -4.32 -6.07 -6.90
C THR A 146 -3.92 -4.70 -6.35
N PRO A 147 -2.64 -4.47 -5.99
CA PRO A 147 -2.22 -3.24 -5.32
C PRO A 147 -2.50 -1.99 -6.14
N LYS A 148 -2.19 -2.01 -7.44
CA LYS A 148 -2.42 -0.86 -8.34
C LYS A 148 -3.89 -0.47 -8.48
N ILE A 149 -4.81 -1.43 -8.35
CA ILE A 149 -6.26 -1.18 -8.43
C ILE A 149 -6.75 -0.66 -7.08
N ALA A 150 -6.30 -1.25 -5.97
CA ALA A 150 -6.63 -0.75 -4.64
C ALA A 150 -6.17 0.71 -4.47
N GLU A 151 -4.95 1.04 -4.91
CA GLU A 151 -4.40 2.39 -4.86
C GLU A 151 -5.22 3.39 -5.69
N SER A 152 -5.66 3.01 -6.90
CA SER A 152 -6.48 3.91 -7.73
C SER A 152 -7.87 4.13 -7.16
N LEU A 153 -8.48 3.11 -6.55
CA LEU A 153 -9.77 3.23 -5.85
C LEU A 153 -9.65 4.08 -4.58
N CYS A 154 -8.60 3.86 -3.77
CA CYS A 154 -8.27 4.72 -2.62
C CYS A 154 -8.07 6.18 -3.07
N GLY A 155 -7.32 6.41 -4.15
CA GLY A 155 -7.04 7.74 -4.68
C GLY A 155 -8.30 8.52 -5.04
N VAL A 156 -9.33 7.84 -5.55
CA VAL A 156 -10.63 8.47 -5.85
C VAL A 156 -11.36 8.89 -4.57
N LEU A 157 -11.36 8.04 -3.54
CA LEU A 157 -11.95 8.39 -2.24
C LEU A 157 -11.21 9.55 -1.58
N LEU A 158 -9.88 9.57 -1.69
CA LEU A 158 -9.03 10.64 -1.17
C LEU A 158 -9.24 11.97 -1.90
N LEU A 159 -9.47 11.93 -3.21
CA LEU A 159 -9.81 13.12 -4.00
C LEU A 159 -11.09 13.78 -3.50
N LEU A 160 -12.10 12.98 -3.14
CA LEU A 160 -13.36 13.49 -2.57
C LEU A 160 -13.15 14.17 -1.21
N LEU A 161 -12.15 13.75 -0.45
CA LEU A 161 -11.82 14.32 0.84
C LEU A 161 -10.99 15.61 0.74
N ASP A 162 -10.34 15.87 -0.40
CA ASP A 162 -9.44 17.02 -0.55
C ASP A 162 -10.21 18.36 -0.60
N LYS A 163 -11.31 18.42 -1.36
CA LYS A 163 -12.14 19.64 -1.46
C LYS A 163 -13.22 19.70 -0.36
N PRO A 164 -13.51 20.87 0.21
CA PRO A 164 -14.51 21.01 1.29
C PRO A 164 -15.94 20.66 0.81
N ASP A 165 -16.34 21.15 -0.37
CA ASP A 165 -17.69 20.93 -0.90
C ASP A 165 -18.00 19.45 -1.14
N THR A 166 -17.01 18.68 -1.59
CA THR A 166 -17.15 17.23 -1.81
C THR A 166 -17.05 16.46 -0.50
N ARG A 167 -16.32 16.96 0.50
CA ARG A 167 -16.14 16.31 1.79
C ARG A 167 -17.45 16.20 2.56
N GLU A 168 -18.22 17.28 2.63
CA GLU A 168 -19.52 17.29 3.33
C GLU A 168 -20.55 16.39 2.63
N ASN A 169 -20.61 16.47 1.30
CA ASN A 169 -21.58 15.72 0.50
C ASN A 169 -21.26 14.23 0.42
N ALA A 170 -19.98 13.86 0.34
CA ALA A 170 -19.57 12.47 0.19
C ALA A 170 -19.62 11.68 1.51
N ALA A 171 -19.52 12.37 2.67
CA ALA A 171 -19.49 11.77 4.00
C ALA A 171 -18.69 10.46 4.04
N VAL A 172 -17.47 10.48 3.47
CA VAL A 172 -16.66 9.28 3.26
C VAL A 172 -16.18 8.77 4.62
N ASP A 173 -16.66 7.61 5.02
CA ASP A 173 -16.14 6.90 6.17
C ASP A 173 -14.94 6.04 5.75
N LEU A 174 -13.73 6.52 6.00
CA LEU A 174 -12.51 5.73 5.76
C LEU A 174 -12.22 4.72 6.89
N HIS A 175 -12.91 4.80 8.04
CA HIS A 175 -12.68 3.89 9.16
C HIS A 175 -13.10 2.45 8.81
N CYS A 176 -14.01 2.27 7.86
CA CYS A 176 -14.39 0.96 7.36
C CYS A 176 -13.21 0.18 6.75
N ILE A 177 -12.14 0.84 6.31
CA ILE A 177 -10.91 0.17 5.82
C ILE A 177 -10.21 -0.57 6.96
N ALA A 178 -10.31 -0.07 8.19
CA ALA A 178 -9.77 -0.68 9.40
C ALA A 178 -10.69 -1.76 10.00
N ALA A 179 -11.95 -1.87 9.55
CA ALA A 179 -12.92 -2.80 10.11
C ALA A 179 -12.46 -4.27 10.14
N PRO A 180 -11.76 -4.82 9.12
CA PRO A 180 -11.23 -6.18 9.20
C PRO A 180 -10.22 -6.41 10.32
N TYR A 181 -9.54 -5.36 10.78
CA TYR A 181 -8.62 -5.43 11.93
C TYR A 181 -9.38 -5.31 13.26
N CYS A 182 -10.37 -4.43 13.34
CA CYS A 182 -11.06 -4.10 14.58
C CYS A 182 -12.23 -5.05 14.94
N ASP A 183 -12.86 -5.69 13.95
CA ASP A 183 -13.99 -6.59 14.16
C ASP A 183 -13.60 -8.06 13.96
N PHE A 184 -13.58 -8.81 15.07
CA PHE A 184 -13.21 -10.24 15.09
C PHE A 184 -14.19 -11.15 14.34
N HIS A 185 -15.42 -10.69 14.17
CA HIS A 185 -16.48 -11.37 13.44
C HIS A 185 -16.85 -10.64 12.16
N TYR A 186 -15.94 -9.81 11.64
CA TYR A 186 -16.19 -9.05 10.42
C TYR A 186 -16.63 -9.96 9.28
N ARG A 187 -17.86 -9.75 8.82
CA ARG A 187 -18.43 -10.42 7.65
C ARG A 187 -18.62 -9.38 6.56
N HIS A 188 -17.79 -9.49 5.53
CA HIS A 188 -18.02 -8.76 4.28
C HIS A 188 -18.82 -9.68 3.36
N GLY A 189 -20.13 -9.42 3.22
CA GLY A 189 -21.06 -10.27 2.49
C GLY A 189 -21.72 -11.38 3.33
N TRP A 190 -22.68 -12.08 2.72
CA TRP A 190 -23.55 -13.05 3.40
C TRP A 190 -22.99 -14.49 3.41
N MET A 191 -21.89 -14.77 2.69
CA MET A 191 -21.42 -16.12 2.37
C MET A 191 -19.99 -16.41 2.85
N ASP A 192 -19.68 -16.11 4.11
CA ASP A 192 -18.33 -16.23 4.63
C ASP A 192 -18.17 -17.43 5.56
N LYS A 193 -17.51 -18.50 5.09
CA LYS A 193 -17.31 -19.73 5.88
C LYS A 193 -15.86 -20.21 5.93
N ASN A 194 -14.93 -19.65 5.13
CA ASN A 194 -13.58 -20.21 4.99
C ASN A 194 -12.48 -19.31 5.59
N ARG A 195 -11.47 -19.94 6.22
CA ARG A 195 -10.29 -19.25 6.81
C ARG A 195 -9.47 -18.48 5.77
N ASP A 196 -9.40 -18.97 4.53
CA ASP A 196 -8.66 -18.34 3.44
C ASP A 196 -9.28 -17.00 3.02
N GLU A 197 -10.61 -16.86 3.13
CA GLU A 197 -11.32 -15.61 2.83
C GLU A 197 -10.94 -14.50 3.82
N ARG A 198 -10.67 -14.87 5.07
CA ARG A 198 -10.20 -13.94 6.11
C ARG A 198 -8.78 -13.44 5.84
N GLU A 199 -7.84 -14.32 5.47
CA GLU A 199 -6.47 -13.91 5.13
C GLU A 199 -6.45 -13.01 3.89
N LEU A 200 -7.29 -13.32 2.89
CA LEU A 200 -7.47 -12.45 1.72
C LEU A 200 -7.98 -11.05 2.12
N ARG A 201 -8.94 -10.94 3.04
CA ARG A 201 -9.41 -9.64 3.53
C ARG A 201 -8.36 -8.86 4.31
N PHE A 202 -7.54 -9.53 5.11
CA PHE A 202 -6.40 -8.87 5.76
C PHE A 202 -5.43 -8.32 4.71
N ASN A 203 -5.18 -9.07 3.64
CA ASN A 203 -4.31 -8.59 2.57
C ASN A 203 -4.92 -7.38 1.83
N CYS A 204 -6.20 -7.43 1.45
CA CYS A 204 -6.87 -6.32 0.76
C CYS A 204 -6.95 -5.06 1.63
N SER A 205 -7.32 -5.21 2.91
CA SER A 205 -7.34 -4.10 3.87
C SER A 205 -5.94 -3.56 4.15
N ARG A 206 -4.91 -4.41 4.23
CA ARG A 206 -3.50 -3.99 4.31
C ARG A 206 -3.12 -3.10 3.13
N LEU A 207 -3.41 -3.51 1.90
CA LEU A 207 -3.12 -2.72 0.69
C LEU A 207 -3.86 -1.37 0.72
N ALA A 208 -5.14 -1.37 1.07
CA ALA A 208 -5.94 -0.15 1.18
C ALA A 208 -5.41 0.79 2.26
N MET A 209 -5.02 0.26 3.42
CA MET A 209 -4.41 1.03 4.52
C MET A 209 -3.06 1.62 4.14
N LEU A 210 -2.23 0.89 3.39
CA LEU A 210 -0.96 1.41 2.88
C LEU A 210 -1.20 2.57 1.92
N SER A 211 -2.09 2.42 0.94
CA SER A 211 -2.43 3.52 0.03
C SER A 211 -3.02 4.72 0.77
N LEU A 212 -3.78 4.50 1.84
CA LEU A 212 -4.35 5.55 2.68
C LEU A 212 -3.27 6.31 3.44
N LEU A 213 -2.45 5.60 4.24
CA LEU A 213 -1.46 6.18 5.14
C LEU A 213 -0.23 6.75 4.40
N LEU A 214 0.05 6.31 3.17
CA LEU A 214 1.09 6.92 2.33
C LEU A 214 0.64 8.23 1.67
N SER A 215 -0.65 8.59 1.78
CA SER A 215 -1.22 9.82 1.23
C SER A 215 -1.41 10.90 2.29
N TRP A 216 -1.26 12.18 1.93
CA TRP A 216 -1.47 13.29 2.87
C TRP A 216 -2.92 13.42 3.35
N PRO A 217 -3.95 13.42 2.48
CA PRO A 217 -5.34 13.52 2.95
C PRO A 217 -5.73 12.32 3.81
N GLY A 218 -5.16 11.15 3.52
CA GLY A 218 -5.39 9.93 4.29
C GLY A 218 -4.82 10.00 5.69
N ILE A 219 -3.57 10.43 5.88
CA ILE A 219 -3.00 10.66 7.22
C ILE A 219 -3.85 11.67 7.99
N LEU A 220 -4.18 12.81 7.39
CA LEU A 220 -4.90 13.87 8.09
C LEU A 220 -6.28 13.43 8.57
N HIS A 221 -7.00 12.65 7.76
CA HIS A 221 -8.32 12.12 8.13
C HIS A 221 -8.22 10.94 9.11
N PHE A 222 -7.33 9.99 8.85
CA PHE A 222 -7.26 8.73 9.60
C PHE A 222 -6.51 8.85 10.93
N CYS A 223 -5.54 9.77 11.02
CA CYS A 223 -4.76 10.07 12.22
C CYS A 223 -5.19 11.41 12.87
N SER A 224 -6.40 11.89 12.58
CA SER A 224 -6.97 13.08 13.22
C SER A 224 -7.00 12.89 14.75
N PRO A 225 -6.45 13.84 15.54
CA PRO A 225 -6.46 13.73 17.00
C PRO A 225 -7.86 13.86 17.61
N LEU A 226 -8.83 14.35 16.83
CA LEU A 226 -10.22 14.51 17.26
C LEU A 226 -10.98 13.18 17.20
N ASP A 227 -10.52 12.23 16.36
CA ASP A 227 -11.21 10.98 16.09
C ASP A 227 -10.50 9.80 16.75
N ASN A 228 -11.11 9.24 17.80
CA ASN A 228 -10.60 8.03 18.46
C ASN A 228 -10.79 6.75 17.64
N PHE A 229 -11.46 6.82 16.48
CA PHE A 229 -11.91 5.64 15.72
C PHE A 229 -10.95 5.20 14.60
N GLY A 230 -9.94 6.01 14.26
CA GLY A 230 -8.98 5.73 13.18
C GLY A 230 -7.82 4.85 13.60
N PHE A 231 -6.60 5.37 13.46
CA PHE A 231 -5.38 4.62 13.78
C PHE A 231 -5.32 4.16 15.23
N LYS A 232 -5.86 4.96 16.15
CA LYS A 232 -5.94 4.60 17.56
C LYS A 232 -6.73 3.31 17.81
N ALA A 233 -7.81 3.06 17.06
CA ALA A 233 -8.54 1.79 17.17
C ALA A 233 -7.68 0.59 16.78
N ILE A 234 -6.83 0.72 15.74
CA ILE A 234 -5.88 -0.34 15.35
C ILE A 234 -4.85 -0.58 16.46
N VAL A 235 -4.37 0.49 17.10
CA VAL A 235 -3.45 0.39 18.25
C VAL A 235 -4.14 -0.26 19.45
N ASP A 236 -5.39 0.10 19.73
CA ASP A 236 -6.16 -0.43 20.85
C ASP A 236 -6.42 -1.94 20.68
N VAL A 237 -6.62 -2.40 19.43
CA VAL A 237 -6.78 -3.82 19.10
C VAL A 237 -5.52 -4.64 19.41
N LEU A 238 -4.32 -4.05 19.40
CA LEU A 238 -3.09 -4.77 19.76
C LEU A 238 -3.08 -5.22 21.23
N TYR A 239 -3.77 -4.50 22.13
CA TYR A 239 -3.93 -4.93 23.53
C TYR A 239 -4.76 -6.21 23.65
N LEU A 240 -5.61 -6.51 22.67
CA LEU A 240 -6.41 -7.74 22.64
C LEU A 240 -5.55 -8.93 22.22
N ASN A 241 -5.69 -10.06 22.92
CA ASN A 241 -4.85 -11.23 22.72
C ASN A 241 -5.30 -12.11 21.55
N GLN A 242 -5.35 -11.53 20.35
CA GLN A 242 -5.66 -12.26 19.11
C GLN A 242 -4.43 -12.30 18.20
N LEU A 243 -3.82 -13.47 18.07
CA LEU A 243 -2.54 -13.66 17.37
C LEU A 243 -2.63 -13.32 15.87
N GLU A 244 -3.74 -13.67 15.22
CA GLU A 244 -3.95 -13.40 13.78
C GLU A 244 -3.95 -11.89 13.48
N VAL A 245 -4.67 -11.12 14.28
CA VAL A 245 -4.77 -9.66 14.10
C VAL A 245 -3.46 -8.98 14.48
N ARG A 246 -2.83 -9.39 15.59
CA ARG A 246 -1.49 -8.88 15.98
C ARG A 246 -0.46 -9.11 14.88
N LYS A 247 -0.45 -10.30 14.27
CA LYS A 247 0.38 -10.60 13.10
C LYS A 247 0.09 -9.63 11.95
N ALA A 248 -1.17 -9.50 11.55
CA ALA A 248 -1.56 -8.65 10.41
C ALA A 248 -1.20 -7.17 10.63
N VAL A 249 -1.39 -6.65 11.85
CA VAL A 249 -1.02 -5.27 12.20
C VAL A 249 0.50 -5.09 12.20
N LEU A 250 1.28 -6.05 12.74
CA LEU A 250 2.75 -5.98 12.66
C LEU A 250 3.22 -5.97 11.20
N ASP A 251 2.65 -6.83 10.35
CA ASP A 251 2.99 -6.90 8.93
C ASP A 251 2.66 -5.58 8.20
N LEU A 252 1.52 -4.94 8.51
CA LEU A 252 1.18 -3.60 8.05
C LEU A 252 2.22 -2.55 8.50
N MET A 253 2.65 -2.59 9.77
CA MET A 253 3.63 -1.62 10.30
C MET A 253 5.00 -1.76 9.66
N TYR A 254 5.48 -3.00 9.44
CA TYR A 254 6.75 -3.24 8.73
C TYR A 254 6.73 -2.65 7.32
N GLU A 255 5.65 -2.92 6.57
CA GLU A 255 5.51 -2.46 5.19
C GLU A 255 5.35 -0.93 5.11
N LEU A 256 4.59 -0.34 6.02
CA LEU A 256 4.36 1.10 6.09
C LEU A 256 5.61 1.90 6.46
N LEU A 257 6.46 1.37 7.33
CA LEU A 257 7.75 1.97 7.69
C LEU A 257 8.86 1.65 6.67
N GLY A 258 8.58 0.80 5.67
CA GLY A 258 9.58 0.36 4.68
C GLY A 258 10.70 -0.49 5.28
N LEU A 259 10.43 -1.20 6.38
CA LEU A 259 11.41 -2.00 7.10
C LEU A 259 11.49 -3.43 6.54
N PRO A 260 12.68 -4.07 6.51
CA PRO A 260 12.79 -5.48 6.15
C PRO A 260 12.07 -6.34 7.18
N GLN A 261 11.21 -7.24 6.70
CA GLN A 261 10.43 -8.12 7.56
C GLN A 261 11.27 -9.35 7.94
N PRO A 262 11.55 -9.61 9.23
CA PRO A 262 12.37 -10.75 9.65
C PRO A 262 11.64 -12.08 9.46
N GLU A 263 12.37 -13.17 9.25
CA GLU A 263 11.79 -14.52 9.16
C GLU A 263 11.04 -14.93 10.44
N TRP A 264 10.02 -15.78 10.31
CA TRP A 264 9.25 -16.32 11.44
C TRP A 264 10.14 -17.24 12.27
N THR A 265 10.78 -16.68 13.29
CA THR A 265 11.76 -17.38 14.13
C THR A 265 11.48 -17.14 15.61
N ASP A 266 11.70 -18.17 16.41
CA ASP A 266 11.69 -18.07 17.89
C ASP A 266 13.00 -17.52 18.43
N GLU A 267 14.07 -17.60 17.63
CA GLU A 267 15.40 -17.18 18.00
C GLU A 267 15.65 -15.73 17.61
N LEU A 268 15.76 -14.89 18.64
CA LEU A 268 16.07 -13.48 18.48
C LEU A 268 17.36 -13.23 17.69
N SER A 269 18.39 -14.06 17.83
CA SER A 269 19.66 -13.90 17.10
C SER A 269 19.48 -14.00 15.59
N VAL A 270 18.58 -14.87 15.12
CA VAL A 270 18.30 -15.05 13.68
C VAL A 270 17.46 -13.89 13.16
N ALA A 271 16.48 -13.43 13.94
CA ALA A 271 15.71 -12.25 13.58
C ALA A 271 16.57 -10.97 13.55
N LEU A 272 17.56 -10.85 14.45
CA LEU A 272 18.49 -9.72 14.47
C LEU A 272 19.48 -9.74 13.30
N SER A 273 19.94 -10.91 12.85
CA SER A 273 20.79 -11.00 11.66
C SER A 273 20.02 -10.63 10.39
N ALA A 274 18.72 -10.96 10.32
CA ALA A 274 17.87 -10.62 9.17
C ALA A 274 17.63 -9.11 8.99
N VAL A 275 17.83 -8.33 10.06
CA VAL A 275 17.70 -6.87 10.05
C VAL A 275 19.07 -6.19 9.92
N ASP A 276 20.16 -6.96 9.91
CA ASP A 276 21.49 -6.40 9.73
C ASP A 276 21.62 -5.84 8.31
N PRO A 277 21.85 -4.52 8.12
CA PRO A 277 22.10 -3.95 6.80
C PRO A 277 23.31 -4.55 6.08
N ALA A 278 24.18 -5.28 6.78
CA ALA A 278 25.33 -5.99 6.22
C ALA A 278 25.00 -7.41 5.70
N GLU A 279 23.76 -7.88 5.81
CA GLU A 279 23.37 -9.22 5.35
C GLU A 279 23.37 -9.28 3.80
N PRO A 280 23.95 -10.35 3.20
CA PRO A 280 24.06 -10.46 1.75
C PRO A 280 22.70 -10.54 1.05
N GLN A 281 22.42 -9.53 0.23
CA GLN A 281 21.22 -9.49 -0.61
C GLN A 281 21.46 -10.20 -1.94
N ALA A 282 20.38 -10.71 -2.57
CA ALA A 282 20.46 -11.30 -3.91
C ALA A 282 21.04 -10.31 -4.95
N SER A 283 20.77 -9.01 -4.78
CA SER A 283 21.30 -7.91 -5.61
C SER A 283 22.84 -7.82 -5.63
N TRP A 284 23.51 -8.36 -4.61
CA TRP A 284 24.97 -8.31 -4.46
C TRP A 284 25.67 -9.45 -5.20
N ARG A 285 24.93 -10.33 -5.88
CA ARG A 285 25.51 -11.38 -6.72
C ARG A 285 26.31 -10.78 -7.88
N LEU A 286 27.34 -11.52 -8.30
CA LEU A 286 28.26 -11.13 -9.38
C LEU A 286 27.56 -10.79 -10.70
N TYR A 287 26.49 -11.52 -11.04
CA TYR A 287 25.74 -11.34 -12.29
C TYR A 287 24.74 -10.17 -12.26
N GLU A 288 24.49 -9.58 -11.09
CA GLU A 288 23.52 -8.50 -10.90
C GLU A 288 24.26 -7.16 -10.71
N GLY A 289 24.31 -6.64 -9.49
CA GLY A 289 24.91 -5.35 -9.17
C GLY A 289 26.24 -5.44 -8.41
N PHE A 290 26.65 -6.64 -8.01
CA PHE A 290 27.90 -6.95 -7.29
C PHE A 290 28.29 -5.84 -6.26
N VAL A 291 29.46 -5.23 -6.43
CA VAL A 291 30.00 -4.19 -5.55
C VAL A 291 29.21 -2.88 -5.62
N VAL A 292 28.54 -2.57 -6.72
CA VAL A 292 27.76 -1.32 -6.86
C VAL A 292 26.49 -1.39 -6.03
N ALA A 293 25.77 -2.52 -6.05
CA ALA A 293 24.57 -2.72 -5.23
C ALA A 293 24.91 -2.78 -3.74
N GLU A 294 26.01 -3.45 -3.39
CA GLU A 294 26.54 -3.47 -2.03
C GLU A 294 26.95 -2.06 -1.56
N GLY A 295 27.67 -1.31 -2.41
CA GLY A 295 28.08 0.06 -2.11
C GLY A 295 26.89 0.98 -1.84
N ARG A 296 25.77 0.81 -2.54
CA ARG A 296 24.55 1.61 -2.32
C ARG A 296 23.83 1.33 -1.00
N SER A 297 23.94 0.11 -0.49
CA SER A 297 23.26 -0.31 0.76
C SER A 297 24.12 -0.03 1.99
N VAL A 298 25.45 -0.24 1.88
CA VAL A 298 26.39 -0.10 3.00
C VAL A 298 26.87 1.35 3.17
N LEU A 299 27.12 2.08 2.07
CA LEU A 299 27.68 3.43 2.17
C LEU A 299 26.59 4.48 2.42
N PRO A 300 26.85 5.46 3.31
CA PRO A 300 25.89 6.53 3.56
C PRO A 300 25.73 7.40 2.30
N HIS A 301 24.51 7.92 2.12
CA HIS A 301 24.23 8.85 1.05
C HIS A 301 25.02 10.16 1.23
N LEU A 302 25.56 10.70 0.13
CA LEU A 302 26.38 11.91 0.17
C LEU A 302 25.57 13.17 0.52
N ALA A 303 24.29 13.19 0.17
CA ALA A 303 23.40 14.32 0.44
C ALA A 303 22.83 14.26 1.88
N ARG A 304 23.72 14.39 2.88
CA ARG A 304 23.35 14.35 4.31
C ARG A 304 22.51 15.54 4.77
N THR A 305 22.52 16.63 4.02
CA THR A 305 21.89 17.91 4.41
C THR A 305 20.64 18.25 3.60
N THR A 306 20.29 17.45 2.59
CA THR A 306 19.09 17.70 1.78
C THR A 306 17.88 17.05 2.45
N PRO A 307 16.81 17.80 2.74
CA PRO A 307 15.58 17.21 3.27
C PRO A 307 14.97 16.30 2.20
N SER A 308 14.75 15.04 2.54
CA SER A 308 14.01 14.13 1.66
C SER A 308 12.51 14.20 1.99
N ILE A 309 11.66 14.19 0.96
CA ILE A 309 10.21 14.26 1.15
C ILE A 309 9.69 12.98 1.82
N SER A 310 10.31 11.84 1.53
CA SER A 310 10.03 10.57 2.20
C SER A 310 10.30 10.64 3.69
N ASP A 311 11.42 11.25 4.11
CA ASP A 311 11.73 11.39 5.54
C ASP A 311 10.78 12.37 6.24
N MET A 312 10.31 13.41 5.54
CA MET A 312 9.29 14.33 6.08
C MET A 312 7.94 13.66 6.26
N HIS A 313 7.53 12.83 5.30
CA HIS A 313 6.30 12.05 5.42
C HIS A 313 6.40 11.01 6.53
N LEU A 314 7.51 10.27 6.59
CA LEU A 314 7.76 9.25 7.60
C LEU A 314 7.85 9.87 9.01
N SER A 315 8.47 11.05 9.16
CA SER A 315 8.54 11.72 10.47
C SER A 315 7.16 12.16 10.97
N LEU A 316 6.29 12.66 10.09
CA LEU A 316 4.90 12.97 10.45
C LEU A 316 4.14 11.71 10.86
N LEU A 317 4.28 10.63 10.10
CA LEU A 317 3.61 9.37 10.39
C LEU A 317 4.06 8.78 11.73
N LEU A 318 5.36 8.80 12.01
CA LEU A 318 5.93 8.39 13.29
C LEU A 318 5.41 9.25 14.45
N TYR A 319 5.25 10.56 14.24
CA TYR A 319 4.63 11.44 15.24
C TYR A 319 3.18 11.02 15.54
N CYS A 320 2.38 10.74 14.51
CA CYS A 320 1.03 10.21 14.69
C CYS A 320 1.01 8.88 15.47
N PHE A 321 1.98 7.99 15.23
CA PHE A 321 2.07 6.71 15.95
C PHE A 321 2.43 6.87 17.42
N LEU A 322 3.27 7.85 17.74
CA LEU A 322 3.60 8.20 19.11
C LEU A 322 2.39 8.74 19.87
N GLU A 323 1.67 9.69 19.28
CA GLU A 323 0.44 10.26 19.86
C GLU A 323 -0.65 9.20 20.04
N ALA A 324 -0.73 8.22 19.13
CA ALA A 324 -1.65 7.09 19.26
C ALA A 324 -1.23 6.05 20.33
N GLY A 325 -0.03 6.16 20.92
CA GLY A 325 0.43 5.26 21.99
C GLY A 325 0.96 3.91 21.50
N LEU A 326 1.41 3.80 20.24
CA LEU A 326 1.86 2.54 19.64
C LEU A 326 3.00 1.85 20.42
N LEU A 327 3.93 2.62 21.01
CA LEU A 327 5.03 2.07 21.81
C LEU A 327 4.52 1.26 23.03
N GLY A 328 3.49 1.76 23.70
CA GLY A 328 2.87 1.09 24.84
C GLY A 328 2.16 -0.20 24.43
N ALA A 329 1.44 -0.16 23.31
CA ALA A 329 0.76 -1.32 22.75
C ALA A 329 1.75 -2.42 22.32
N LEU A 330 2.86 -2.05 21.67
CA LEU A 330 3.92 -3.01 21.30
C LEU A 330 4.57 -3.65 22.54
N ALA A 331 4.79 -2.89 23.62
CA ALA A 331 5.30 -3.44 24.87
C ALA A 331 4.36 -4.49 25.46
N GLU A 332 3.04 -4.28 25.41
CA GLU A 332 2.06 -5.26 25.86
C GLU A 332 2.05 -6.51 24.96
N VAL A 333 2.14 -6.34 23.64
CA VAL A 333 2.22 -7.43 22.66
C VAL A 333 3.44 -8.31 22.93
N ILE A 334 4.60 -7.72 23.22
CA ILE A 334 5.83 -8.46 23.54
C ILE A 334 5.67 -9.34 24.80
N VAL A 335 4.91 -8.86 25.78
CA VAL A 335 4.75 -9.54 27.08
C VAL A 335 3.63 -10.58 27.07
N THR A 336 2.62 -10.43 26.22
CA THR A 336 1.42 -11.29 26.23
C THR A 336 1.36 -12.32 25.10
N SER A 337 2.15 -12.13 24.04
CA SER A 337 2.10 -13.00 22.85
C SER A 337 3.06 -14.19 22.90
N ASP A 338 2.90 -15.09 21.93
CA ASP A 338 3.82 -16.18 21.63
C ASP A 338 5.23 -15.68 21.26
N THR A 339 6.20 -16.57 21.37
CA THR A 339 7.63 -16.31 21.12
C THR A 339 7.89 -15.69 19.74
N PHE A 340 7.31 -16.25 18.68
CA PHE A 340 7.44 -15.73 17.31
C PHE A 340 6.99 -14.28 17.15
N ILE A 341 5.80 -13.94 17.65
CA ILE A 341 5.23 -12.59 17.55
C ILE A 341 5.98 -11.62 18.46
N SER A 342 6.37 -12.08 19.65
CA SER A 342 7.23 -11.33 20.57
C SER A 342 8.53 -10.94 19.89
N VAL A 343 9.24 -11.86 19.22
CA VAL A 343 10.51 -11.56 18.54
C VAL A 343 10.31 -10.48 17.47
N ARG A 344 9.30 -10.62 16.60
CA ARG A 344 8.98 -9.60 15.59
C ARG A 344 8.63 -8.25 16.21
N ALA A 345 7.76 -8.23 17.22
CA ALA A 345 7.39 -7.00 17.90
C ALA A 345 8.60 -6.32 18.58
N THR A 346 9.54 -7.09 19.14
CA THR A 346 10.78 -6.53 19.72
C THR A 346 11.69 -5.88 18.69
N VAL A 347 11.82 -6.49 17.51
CA VAL A 347 12.60 -5.95 16.39
C VAL A 347 11.95 -4.67 15.86
N LEU A 348 10.63 -4.71 15.62
CA LEU A 348 9.87 -3.55 15.18
C LEU A 348 9.99 -2.40 16.18
N LEU A 349 9.83 -2.67 17.47
CA LEU A 349 9.96 -1.66 18.53
C LEU A 349 11.36 -1.02 18.53
N GLY A 350 12.40 -1.82 18.34
CA GLY A 350 13.77 -1.33 18.31
C GLY A 350 14.08 -0.47 17.08
N GLU A 351 13.59 -0.86 15.89
CA GLU A 351 13.69 -0.05 14.68
C GLU A 351 12.89 1.25 14.79
N LEU A 352 11.68 1.20 15.35
CA LEU A 352 10.83 2.37 15.56
C LEU A 352 11.51 3.37 16.50
N LEU A 353 12.10 2.91 17.61
CA LEU A 353 12.91 3.75 18.51
C LEU A 353 14.11 4.38 17.79
N ARG A 354 14.78 3.65 16.90
CA ARG A 354 15.86 4.21 16.08
C ARG A 354 15.33 5.30 15.14
N LEU A 355 14.24 5.03 14.42
CA LEU A 355 13.67 5.99 13.47
C LEU A 355 13.22 7.27 14.18
N ILE A 356 12.62 7.15 15.36
CA ILE A 356 12.26 8.32 16.17
C ILE A 356 13.50 9.15 16.52
N GLN A 357 14.60 8.53 16.95
CA GLN A 357 15.82 9.25 17.29
C GLN A 357 16.48 9.94 16.09
N ILE A 358 16.27 9.44 14.87
CA ILE A 358 16.88 9.98 13.64
C ILE A 358 16.01 11.07 13.01
N LEU A 359 14.70 10.85 12.95
CA LEU A 359 13.78 11.64 12.13
C LEU A 359 12.99 12.68 12.93
N LEU A 360 12.73 12.45 14.22
CA LEU A 360 11.91 13.36 15.01
C LEU A 360 12.76 14.40 15.74
N PRO A 361 12.30 15.67 15.80
CA PRO A 361 12.89 16.67 16.66
C PRO A 361 12.81 16.25 18.14
N PRO A 362 13.83 16.61 18.96
CA PRO A 362 13.85 16.26 20.39
C PRO A 362 12.68 16.89 21.17
N GLU A 363 12.13 18.01 20.71
CA GLU A 363 10.99 18.71 21.35
C GLU A 363 9.68 17.91 21.26
N CYS A 364 9.50 17.11 20.21
CA CYS A 364 8.33 16.24 20.03
C CYS A 364 8.47 14.91 20.79
N CYS A 365 9.66 14.63 21.32
CA CYS A 365 10.03 13.33 21.88
C CYS A 365 10.37 13.44 23.36
N ASN A 366 9.37 13.61 24.24
CA ASN A 366 9.54 13.42 25.68
C ASN A 366 9.55 11.91 26.04
N ILE A 367 10.39 11.13 25.35
CA ILE A 367 10.46 9.66 25.45
C ILE A 367 11.42 9.26 26.58
N SER A 368 11.36 9.95 27.72
CA SER A 368 12.16 9.64 28.91
C SER A 368 11.25 9.40 30.12
N PRO A 369 11.13 8.15 30.60
CA PRO A 369 11.74 6.91 30.09
C PRO A 369 11.04 6.39 28.82
N ALA A 370 11.80 5.79 27.91
CA ALA A 370 11.28 5.43 26.58
C ALA A 370 10.18 4.36 26.58
N LEU A 371 10.15 3.53 27.62
CA LEU A 371 9.27 2.36 27.74
C LEU A 371 8.96 2.09 29.22
N PRO A 372 8.16 2.94 29.90
CA PRO A 372 7.83 2.77 31.31
C PRO A 372 7.15 1.42 31.56
N ASN A 373 6.19 1.03 30.71
CA ASN A 373 5.43 -0.22 30.85
C ASN A 373 6.34 -1.46 30.76
N LEU A 374 7.28 -1.49 29.82
CA LEU A 374 8.19 -2.62 29.65
C LEU A 374 9.17 -2.75 30.84
N LEU A 375 9.60 -1.62 31.40
CA LEU A 375 10.44 -1.59 32.60
C LEU A 375 9.65 -2.06 33.84
N GLU A 376 8.40 -1.62 34.00
CA GLU A 376 7.52 -2.10 35.05
C GLU A 376 7.32 -3.62 34.97
N TYR A 377 7.07 -4.14 33.75
CA TYR A 377 6.96 -5.59 33.54
C TYR A 377 8.26 -6.35 33.82
N ALA A 378 9.41 -5.76 33.50
CA ALA A 378 10.71 -6.35 33.83
C ALA A 378 10.95 -6.38 35.35
N VAL A 379 10.54 -5.34 36.08
CA VAL A 379 10.57 -5.30 37.55
C VAL A 379 9.61 -6.33 38.15
N SER A 380 8.47 -6.58 37.50
CA SER A 380 7.51 -7.63 37.90
C SER A 380 7.97 -9.08 37.60
N ASN A 381 9.24 -9.29 37.22
CA ASN A 381 9.88 -10.58 36.93
C ASN A 381 9.25 -11.38 35.76
N LYS A 382 8.68 -10.72 34.75
CA LYS A 382 8.31 -11.42 33.50
C LYS A 382 9.57 -11.67 32.64
N PRO A 383 9.95 -12.94 32.38
CA PRO A 383 11.22 -13.26 31.70
C PRO A 383 11.26 -12.79 30.24
N GLN A 384 10.10 -12.68 29.58
CA GLN A 384 9.98 -12.17 28.21
C GLN A 384 10.34 -10.68 28.13
N ALA A 385 9.93 -9.86 29.12
CA ALA A 385 10.27 -8.44 29.18
C ALA A 385 11.79 -8.24 29.34
N LEU A 386 12.45 -9.03 30.19
CA LEU A 386 13.90 -8.99 30.35
C LEU A 386 14.63 -9.37 29.05
N ARG A 387 14.19 -10.44 28.38
CA ARG A 387 14.72 -10.83 27.07
C ARG A 387 14.56 -9.71 26.04
N ALA A 388 13.38 -9.09 25.98
CA ALA A 388 13.11 -7.96 25.09
C ALA A 388 14.02 -6.75 25.39
N ILE A 389 14.27 -6.41 26.65
CA ILE A 389 15.21 -5.34 27.00
C ILE A 389 16.62 -5.68 26.51
N THR A 390 17.09 -6.91 26.75
CA THR A 390 18.42 -7.33 26.26
C THR A 390 18.49 -7.31 24.73
N ALA A 391 17.39 -7.68 24.05
CA ALA A 391 17.25 -7.62 22.60
C ALA A 391 17.38 -6.20 22.07
N LEU A 392 16.62 -5.26 22.65
CA LEU A 392 16.65 -3.85 22.28
C LEU A 392 18.04 -3.24 22.52
N GLN A 393 18.73 -3.62 23.60
CA GLN A 393 20.11 -3.20 23.84
C GLN A 393 21.09 -3.77 22.82
N GLN A 394 20.92 -5.03 22.41
CA GLN A 394 21.73 -5.66 21.37
C GLN A 394 21.49 -5.02 20.00
N LEU A 395 20.22 -4.81 19.63
CA LEU A 395 19.83 -4.14 18.39
C LEU A 395 20.36 -2.70 18.37
N HIS A 396 20.22 -1.94 19.46
CA HIS A 396 20.78 -0.58 19.54
C HIS A 396 22.30 -0.58 19.36
N LYS A 397 23.01 -1.56 19.94
CA LYS A 397 24.46 -1.73 19.72
C LYS A 397 24.79 -2.11 18.27
N LEU A 398 23.96 -2.94 17.62
CA LEU A 398 24.11 -3.34 16.22
C LEU A 398 23.92 -2.12 15.32
N LEU A 399 22.79 -1.41 15.44
CA LEU A 399 22.43 -0.27 14.59
C LEU A 399 23.35 0.95 14.80
N LYS A 400 24.03 1.06 15.95
CA LYS A 400 25.08 2.06 16.18
C LYS A 400 26.39 1.72 15.45
N ARG A 401 26.63 0.45 15.13
CA ARG A 401 27.79 0.05 14.32
C ARG A 401 27.50 0.41 12.87
N ARG A 402 28.53 0.85 12.15
CA ARG A 402 28.41 1.04 10.70
C ARG A 402 28.22 -0.33 10.04
N PRO A 403 27.36 -0.44 9.02
CA PRO A 403 27.25 -1.69 8.25
C PRO A 403 28.64 -2.08 7.74
N ALA A 404 29.00 -3.33 7.95
CA ALA A 404 30.25 -3.87 7.42
C ALA A 404 30.08 -4.19 5.92
N SER A 405 31.15 -4.02 5.15
CA SER A 405 31.19 -4.55 3.78
C SER A 405 31.23 -6.07 3.81
N TYR A 406 30.43 -6.71 2.97
CA TYR A 406 30.36 -8.15 2.81
C TYR A 406 31.38 -8.65 1.77
N SER A 407 31.52 -7.95 0.63
CA SER A 407 32.49 -8.34 -0.39
C SER A 407 33.90 -7.89 -0.03
N LEU A 408 34.85 -8.76 -0.36
CA LEU A 408 36.27 -8.45 -0.22
C LEU A 408 36.69 -7.28 -1.11
N TYR A 409 36.04 -7.10 -2.26
CA TYR A 409 36.32 -6.00 -3.18
C TYR A 409 35.93 -4.66 -2.59
N LEU A 410 34.74 -4.54 -2.00
CA LEU A 410 34.33 -3.30 -1.33
C LEU A 410 35.20 -3.03 -0.10
N ASP A 411 35.54 -4.06 0.68
CA ASP A 411 36.46 -3.92 1.81
C ASP A 411 37.84 -3.42 1.36
N HIS A 412 38.39 -3.96 0.28
CA HIS A 412 39.64 -3.47 -0.31
C HIS A 412 39.53 -2.02 -0.82
N ILE A 413 38.40 -1.64 -1.44
CA ILE A 413 38.15 -0.25 -1.87
C ILE A 413 38.08 0.68 -0.66
N LEU A 414 37.41 0.29 0.42
CA LEU A 414 37.29 1.08 1.64
C LEU A 414 38.60 1.16 2.44
N GLN A 415 39.45 0.14 2.36
CA GLN A 415 40.78 0.14 2.97
C GLN A 415 41.80 0.96 2.16
N SER A 416 41.68 0.96 0.82
CA SER A 416 42.56 1.72 -0.08
C SER A 416 42.17 3.20 -0.18
N GLY A 417 40.88 3.50 -0.18
CA GLY A 417 40.39 4.85 0.06
C GLY A 417 40.68 5.23 1.52
N ASN A 418 41.34 6.36 1.78
CA ASN A 418 41.69 6.81 3.15
C ASN A 418 40.47 7.11 4.07
N PHE A 419 39.26 6.61 3.76
CA PHE A 419 38.03 6.81 4.52
C PHE A 419 38.06 6.23 5.94
N ILE A 420 38.94 5.25 6.22
CA ILE A 420 39.05 4.59 7.54
C ILE A 420 40.13 5.22 8.45
N LYS A 421 41.04 6.07 7.93
CA LYS A 421 42.13 6.65 8.75
C LYS A 421 41.66 7.69 9.78
N ALA A 422 40.42 8.18 9.68
CA ALA A 422 39.90 9.17 10.62
C ALA A 422 39.24 8.58 11.89
N SER A 423 38.75 7.33 11.91
CA SER A 423 38.06 6.76 13.10
C SER A 423 38.85 5.71 13.87
N ASN A 424 39.87 5.08 13.28
CA ASN A 424 40.55 3.91 13.88
C ASN A 424 41.79 4.22 14.73
N LYS A 425 41.92 5.45 15.27
CA LYS A 425 43.03 5.78 16.18
C LYS A 425 42.97 5.08 17.55
N VAL A 426 41.94 4.29 17.85
CA VAL A 426 41.74 3.64 19.17
C VAL A 426 42.08 2.14 19.19
N GLU A 427 42.22 1.44 18.05
CA GLU A 427 42.32 -0.04 18.02
C GLU A 427 43.69 -0.62 17.58
N TYR A 428 44.78 0.13 17.75
CA TYR A 428 46.08 -0.26 17.17
C TYR A 428 46.84 -1.42 17.87
N ASN A 429 46.34 -2.01 18.96
CA ASN A 429 47.16 -2.89 19.80
C ASN A 429 46.90 -4.41 19.70
N ARG A 430 46.13 -4.94 18.71
CA ARG A 430 45.85 -6.40 18.66
C ARG A 430 46.20 -7.17 17.38
N LYS A 431 46.81 -6.57 16.34
CA LYS A 431 47.00 -7.23 15.03
C LYS A 431 48.43 -7.63 14.66
N TYR A 432 49.23 -8.19 15.58
CA TYR A 432 50.59 -8.69 15.26
C TYR A 432 50.67 -10.17 14.78
N LYS A 433 49.56 -10.87 14.54
CA LYS A 433 49.59 -12.29 14.10
C LYS A 433 48.87 -12.65 12.79
N ILE A 434 48.30 -11.69 12.05
CA ILE A 434 47.51 -11.95 10.82
C ILE A 434 48.25 -11.55 9.53
N SER A 435 49.47 -10.99 9.62
CA SER A 435 50.21 -10.49 8.47
C SER A 435 50.73 -11.57 7.51
N SER A 436 50.96 -12.81 7.97
CA SER A 436 51.55 -13.85 7.10
C SER A 436 50.54 -14.58 6.20
N SER A 437 49.24 -14.51 6.51
CA SER A 437 48.18 -15.14 5.68
C SER A 437 47.67 -14.21 4.58
N LYS A 438 47.76 -12.89 4.79
CA LYS A 438 47.33 -11.88 3.81
C LYS A 438 48.26 -11.79 2.59
N SER A 439 49.56 -12.02 2.76
CA SER A 439 50.53 -11.98 1.66
C SER A 439 50.35 -13.11 0.64
N LYS A 440 49.84 -14.27 1.07
CA LYS A 440 49.57 -15.41 0.18
C LYS A 440 48.30 -15.22 -0.67
N LEU A 441 47.27 -14.58 -0.12
CA LEU A 441 46.03 -14.28 -0.87
C LEU A 441 46.25 -13.21 -1.95
N SER A 442 47.05 -12.18 -1.65
CA SER A 442 47.43 -11.16 -2.65
C SER A 442 48.25 -11.73 -3.82
N GLN A 443 48.99 -12.82 -3.61
CA GLN A 443 49.75 -13.48 -4.67
C GLN A 443 48.89 -14.37 -5.58
N LEU A 444 47.72 -14.84 -5.13
CA LEU A 444 46.84 -15.69 -5.92
C LEU A 444 45.92 -14.86 -6.82
N VAL A 445 45.41 -13.72 -6.35
CA VAL A 445 44.53 -12.83 -7.13
C VAL A 445 45.26 -12.15 -8.30
N LEU A 446 46.58 -11.96 -8.20
CA LEU A 446 47.40 -11.37 -9.27
C LEU A 446 47.88 -12.39 -10.31
N LYS A 447 47.66 -13.70 -10.10
CA LYS A 447 48.25 -14.76 -10.94
C LYS A 447 47.37 -15.21 -12.11
N ASP A 448 46.08 -14.89 -12.10
CA ASP A 448 45.12 -15.29 -13.14
C ASP A 448 45.12 -14.36 -14.38
N GLY A 449 46.10 -13.44 -14.49
CA GLY A 449 46.18 -12.46 -15.59
C GLY A 449 47.15 -12.78 -16.73
N ASP A 450 48.00 -13.82 -16.60
CA ASP A 450 49.16 -14.04 -17.51
C ASP A 450 49.10 -15.34 -18.33
N ASP A 451 47.93 -15.91 -18.59
CA ASP A 451 47.79 -16.99 -19.58
C ASP A 451 47.48 -16.41 -20.97
N HIS A 452 48.54 -16.14 -21.73
CA HIS A 452 48.47 -15.84 -23.15
C HIS A 452 47.88 -17.02 -23.94
N ILE A 453 46.72 -16.79 -24.57
CA ILE A 453 46.18 -17.63 -25.64
C ILE A 453 47.17 -17.59 -26.81
N ARG A 454 47.77 -18.74 -27.15
CA ARG A 454 48.48 -18.92 -28.42
C ARG A 454 47.48 -19.44 -29.46
N GLU A 455 47.50 -18.80 -30.63
CA GLU A 455 46.75 -19.16 -31.84
C GLU A 455 46.87 -20.63 -32.25
#